data_AF-A0A0Q5RBH4-F1
#
_entry.id   AF-A0A0Q5RBH4-F1
#
_cell.length_a   1.000
_cell.length_b   1.000
_cell.length_c   1.000
_cell.angle_alpha   90.00
_cell.angle_beta   90.00
_cell.angle_gamma   90.00
#
_symmetry.space_group_name_H-M   'P 1'
#
loop_
_entity.id
_entity.type
_entity.pdbx_description
1 polymer ?
#
loop_
_entity_poly.entity_id
_entity_poly.type
_entity_poly.pdbx_seq_one_letter_code
_entity_poly.pdbx_strand_id
1 'polypeptide(L)'
;MRKTNHMHKARWMRRILGIVLGAIAATVLIAGMEALATLLYPFPQEIETLDPVALAATMSAMPLPAKLMIALGWTIGAFGGAWLALRVCDWRWAGWIVALLVAAGGIANILALPHPVWMQVAAILAPLLGGWLAQRIHHKPYRGEPLLG
;
A
#
# COMPACT_ATOMS: atom_id res chain seq x y z
N MET A 1 -32.79 -21.65 15.09
CA MET A 1 -32.02 -21.53 13.83
C MET A 1 -31.85 -20.12 13.25
N ARG A 2 -32.51 -19.05 13.74
CA ARG A 2 -32.47 -17.69 13.12
C ARG A 2 -31.30 -16.78 13.56
N LYS A 3 -30.73 -16.96 14.77
CA LYS A 3 -29.66 -16.09 15.33
C LYS A 3 -28.28 -16.25 14.67
N THR A 4 -27.95 -17.45 14.20
CA THR A 4 -26.65 -17.75 13.58
C THR A 4 -26.41 -16.98 12.28
N ASN A 5 -27.46 -16.78 11.46
CA ASN A 5 -27.36 -16.07 10.17
C ASN A 5 -26.97 -14.59 10.32
N HIS A 6 -27.46 -13.91 11.36
CA HIS A 6 -27.13 -12.50 11.60
C HIS A 6 -25.68 -12.31 12.07
N MET A 7 -25.17 -13.22 12.91
CA MET A 7 -23.78 -13.18 13.39
C MET A 7 -22.75 -13.49 12.29
N HIS A 8 -23.09 -14.35 11.32
CA HIS A 8 -22.24 -14.57 10.15
C HIS A 8 -22.18 -13.34 9.25
N LYS A 9 -23.33 -12.72 8.92
CA LYS A 9 -23.38 -11.49 8.11
C LYS A 9 -22.59 -10.34 8.74
N ALA A 10 -22.73 -10.11 10.05
CA ALA A 10 -22.01 -9.05 10.75
C ALA A 10 -20.49 -9.23 10.71
N ARG A 11 -19.99 -10.47 10.81
CA ARG A 11 -18.56 -10.77 10.68
C ARG A 11 -18.03 -10.53 9.26
N TRP A 12 -18.79 -10.93 8.23
CA TRP A 12 -18.42 -10.69 6.83
C TRP A 12 -18.39 -9.21 6.49
N MET A 13 -19.39 -8.44 6.93
CA MET A 13 -19.45 -6.99 6.71
C MET A 13 -18.23 -6.28 7.31
N ARG A 14 -17.83 -6.66 8.52
CA ARG A 14 -16.64 -6.10 9.17
C ARG A 14 -15.35 -6.41 8.41
N ARG A 15 -15.20 -7.62 7.85
CA ARG A 15 -14.03 -7.99 7.03
C ARG A 15 -13.94 -7.14 5.78
N ILE A 16 -15.04 -7.00 5.04
CA ILE A 16 -15.10 -6.17 3.84
C ILE A 16 -14.77 -4.73 4.19
N LEU A 17 -15.41 -4.17 5.22
CA LEU A 17 -15.16 -2.80 5.67
C LEU A 17 -13.69 -2.59 6.06
N GLY A 18 -13.09 -3.53 6.80
CA GLY A 18 -11.68 -3.43 7.18
C GLY A 18 -10.74 -3.42 5.98
N ILE A 19 -10.98 -4.28 4.98
CA ILE A 19 -10.18 -4.31 3.75
C ILE A 19 -10.34 -3.01 2.97
N VAL A 20 -11.57 -2.50 2.82
CA VAL A 20 -11.85 -1.25 2.10
C VAL A 20 -11.17 -0.07 2.78
N LEU A 21 -11.33 0.08 4.10
CA LEU A 21 -10.67 1.16 4.85
C LEU A 21 -9.14 1.05 4.79
N GLY A 22 -8.60 -0.17 4.88
CA GLY A 22 -7.18 -0.41 4.73
C GLY A 22 -6.65 -0.05 3.34
N ALA A 23 -7.38 -0.42 2.28
CA ALA A 23 -7.01 -0.06 0.91
C ALA A 23 -7.04 1.46 0.69
N ILE A 24 -8.07 2.15 1.19
CA ILE A 24 -8.15 3.62 1.14
C ILE A 24 -6.96 4.26 1.86
N ALA A 25 -6.64 3.80 3.07
CA ALA A 25 -5.49 4.31 3.82
C ALA A 25 -4.16 4.06 3.11
N ALA A 26 -3.98 2.88 2.51
CA ALA A 26 -2.79 2.58 1.70
C ALA A 26 -2.65 3.56 0.53
N THR A 27 -3.72 3.79 -0.23
CA THR A 27 -3.73 4.72 -1.35
C THR A 27 -3.39 6.15 -0.92
N VAL A 28 -3.98 6.62 0.19
CA VAL A 28 -3.70 7.97 0.71
C VAL A 28 -2.23 8.12 1.12
N LEU A 29 -1.66 7.11 1.78
CA LEU A 29 -0.24 7.13 2.19
C LEU A 29 0.71 7.11 0.99
N ILE A 30 0.42 6.29 -0.02
CA ILE A 30 1.22 6.22 -1.26
C ILE A 30 1.14 7.55 -1.99
N ALA A 31 -0.07 8.06 -2.22
CA ALA A 31 -0.28 9.34 -2.89
C ALA A 31 0.40 10.50 -2.13
N GLY A 32 0.38 10.48 -0.79
CA GLY A 32 1.10 11.46 0.02
C GLY A 32 2.62 11.40 -0.19
N MET A 33 3.20 10.21 -0.27
CA MET A 33 4.63 10.03 -0.54
C MET A 33 5.00 10.42 -1.98
N GLU A 34 4.16 10.12 -2.97
CA GLU A 34 4.33 10.54 -4.36
C GLU A 34 4.22 12.06 -4.51
N ALA A 35 3.24 12.68 -3.84
CA ALA A 35 3.09 14.14 -3.81
C ALA A 35 4.30 14.81 -3.16
N LEU A 36 4.81 14.26 -2.06
CA LEU A 36 6.02 14.77 -1.41
C LEU A 36 7.25 14.60 -2.31
N ALA A 37 7.39 13.48 -3.01
CA ALA A 37 8.48 13.25 -3.95
C ALA A 37 8.43 14.26 -5.11
N THR A 38 7.24 14.51 -5.66
CA THR A 38 7.03 15.48 -6.76
C THR A 38 7.24 16.92 -6.31
N LEU A 39 6.88 17.25 -5.06
CA LEU A 39 7.11 18.57 -4.47
C LEU A 39 8.60 18.85 -4.28
N LEU A 40 9.36 17.85 -3.81
CA LEU A 40 10.81 17.99 -3.56
C LEU A 40 11.65 17.83 -4.84
N TYR A 41 11.17 17.04 -5.79
CA TYR A 41 11.86 16.73 -7.05
C TYR A 41 10.87 16.88 -8.22
N PRO A 42 10.59 18.13 -8.64
CA PRO A 42 9.68 18.38 -9.76
C PRO A 42 10.21 17.72 -11.03
N PHE A 43 9.33 17.05 -11.76
CA PHE A 43 9.65 16.57 -13.10
C PHE A 43 9.82 17.77 -14.04
N PRO A 44 10.86 17.82 -14.89
CA PRO A 44 10.87 18.75 -16.01
C PRO A 44 9.64 18.46 -16.88
N GLN A 45 8.82 19.48 -17.15
CA GLN A 45 7.47 19.36 -17.71
C GLN A 45 7.37 18.85 -19.17
N GLU A 46 8.40 18.18 -19.69
CA GLU A 46 8.50 17.78 -21.10
C GLU A 46 8.28 16.27 -21.30
N ILE A 47 7.34 15.66 -20.58
CA ILE A 47 6.82 14.32 -20.96
C ILE A 47 5.64 14.52 -21.90
N GLU A 48 5.88 15.15 -23.05
CA GLU A 48 4.89 15.27 -24.14
C GLU A 48 4.84 14.01 -25.01
N THR A 49 5.82 13.11 -24.87
CA THR A 49 5.96 11.94 -25.74
C THR A 49 5.38 10.68 -25.09
N LEU A 50 4.36 10.09 -25.72
CA LEU A 50 3.88 8.72 -25.44
C LEU A 50 4.87 7.63 -25.90
N ASP A 51 6.12 7.98 -26.24
CA ASP A 51 7.17 7.02 -26.60
C ASP A 51 7.66 6.28 -25.34
N PRO A 52 7.49 4.95 -25.27
CA PRO A 52 7.94 4.14 -24.13
C PRO A 52 9.45 4.26 -23.87
N VAL A 53 10.27 4.48 -24.90
CA VAL A 53 11.73 4.59 -24.77
C VAL A 53 12.11 5.91 -24.10
N ALA A 54 11.56 7.02 -24.58
CA ALA A 54 11.74 8.34 -23.97
C ALA A 54 11.25 8.35 -22.50
N LEU A 55 10.12 7.73 -22.23
CA LEU A 55 9.57 7.64 -20.87
C LEU A 55 10.47 6.84 -19.92
N ALA A 56 11.02 5.71 -20.39
CA ALA A 56 11.97 4.91 -19.63
C ALA A 56 13.27 5.68 -19.33
N ALA A 57 13.75 6.48 -20.29
CA ALA A 57 14.92 7.33 -20.10
C ALA A 57 14.65 8.41 -19.05
N THR A 58 13.48 9.05 -19.08
CA THR A 58 13.07 10.05 -18.09
C THR A 58 12.94 9.46 -16.68
N MET A 59 12.29 8.30 -16.55
CA MET A 59 12.19 7.59 -15.26
C MET A 59 13.58 7.15 -14.76
N SER A 60 14.48 6.76 -15.66
CA SER A 60 15.85 6.41 -15.31
C SER A 60 16.69 7.62 -14.89
N ALA A 61 16.45 8.79 -15.48
CA ALA A 61 17.11 10.04 -15.14
C ALA A 61 16.60 10.68 -13.83
N MET A 62 15.43 10.26 -13.33
CA MET A 62 14.88 10.77 -12.07
C MET A 62 15.91 10.66 -10.92
N PRO A 63 16.03 11.70 -10.07
CA PRO A 63 16.91 11.68 -8.90
C PRO A 63 16.67 10.43 -8.04
N LEU A 64 17.76 9.79 -7.61
CA LEU A 64 17.68 8.60 -6.75
C LEU A 64 16.82 8.83 -5.48
N PRO A 65 16.90 9.98 -4.79
CA PRO A 65 16.05 10.23 -3.62
C PRO A 65 14.55 10.18 -3.94
N ALA A 66 14.11 10.70 -5.09
CA ALA A 66 12.70 10.67 -5.49
C ALA A 66 12.22 9.22 -5.71
N LYS A 67 13.03 8.38 -6.38
CA LYS A 67 12.74 6.95 -6.56
C LYS A 67 12.63 6.22 -5.23
N LEU A 68 13.52 6.51 -4.29
CA LEU A 68 13.50 5.92 -2.95
C LEU A 68 12.23 6.33 -2.19
N MET A 69 11.78 7.57 -2.31
CA MET A 69 10.54 8.03 -1.70
C MET A 69 9.31 7.28 -2.23
N ILE A 70 9.24 6.99 -3.54
CA ILE A 70 8.17 6.19 -4.14
C ILE A 70 8.20 4.76 -3.58
N ALA A 71 9.37 4.12 -3.54
CA ALA A 71 9.52 2.78 -2.97
C ALA A 71 9.17 2.72 -1.47
N LEU A 72 9.52 3.76 -0.71
CA LEU A 72 9.08 3.94 0.67
C LEU A 72 7.57 4.12 0.76
N GLY A 73 6.96 4.87 -0.17
CA GLY A 73 5.51 5.00 -0.30
C GLY A 73 4.80 3.66 -0.39
N TRP A 74 5.29 2.74 -1.23
CA TRP A 74 4.71 1.38 -1.32
C TRP A 74 4.84 0.61 -0.02
N THR A 75 5.95 0.75 0.70
CA THR A 75 6.16 0.10 2.01
C THR A 75 5.22 0.68 3.07
N ILE A 76 5.19 2.01 3.21
CA ILE A 76 4.41 2.74 4.21
C ILE A 76 2.92 2.56 3.95
N GLY A 77 2.49 2.62 2.68
CA GLY A 77 1.11 2.40 2.27
C GLY A 77 0.64 0.99 2.59
N ALA A 78 1.40 -0.03 2.18
CA ALA A 78 1.05 -1.42 2.50
C ALA A 78 1.03 -1.67 4.01
N PHE A 79 2.01 -1.14 4.75
CA PHE A 79 2.06 -1.23 6.21
C PHE A 79 0.84 -0.58 6.86
N GLY A 80 0.60 0.70 6.60
CA GLY A 80 -0.48 1.47 7.22
C GLY A 80 -1.86 0.93 6.86
N GLY A 81 -2.07 0.58 5.59
CA GLY A 81 -3.31 -0.03 5.13
C GLY A 81 -3.56 -1.42 5.72
N ALA A 82 -2.55 -2.29 5.73
CA ALA A 82 -2.67 -3.61 6.33
C ALA A 82 -2.91 -3.53 7.84
N TRP A 83 -2.21 -2.63 8.54
CA TRP A 83 -2.39 -2.40 9.96
C TRP A 83 -3.81 -1.94 10.28
N LEU A 84 -4.34 -0.98 9.52
CA LEU A 84 -5.71 -0.50 9.69
C LEU A 84 -6.74 -1.61 9.42
N ALA A 85 -6.56 -2.39 8.36
CA ALA A 85 -7.46 -3.51 8.05
C ALA A 85 -7.48 -4.55 9.16
N LEU A 86 -6.31 -4.90 9.71
CA LEU A 86 -6.18 -5.83 10.84
C LEU A 86 -6.90 -5.28 12.07
N ARG A 87 -6.76 -3.98 12.37
CA ARG A 87 -7.41 -3.33 13.53
C ARG A 87 -8.93 -3.30 13.43
N VAL A 88 -9.49 -3.10 12.23
CA VAL A 88 -10.95 -2.99 12.04
C VAL A 88 -11.64 -4.35 12.11
N CYS A 89 -11.08 -5.36 11.44
CA CYS A 89 -11.78 -6.63 11.23
C CYS A 89 -11.21 -7.82 11.98
N ASP A 90 -10.03 -7.69 12.60
CA ASP A 90 -9.37 -8.72 13.40
C ASP A 90 -9.26 -10.07 12.65
N TRP A 91 -8.97 -9.98 11.35
CA TRP A 91 -8.81 -11.11 10.47
C TRP A 91 -7.44 -11.05 9.81
N ARG A 92 -6.55 -11.98 10.17
CA ARG A 92 -5.14 -11.99 9.70
C ARG A 92 -5.02 -11.86 8.17
N TRP A 93 -5.92 -12.47 7.41
CA TRP A 93 -5.87 -12.37 5.95
C TRP A 93 -6.18 -10.98 5.41
N ALA A 94 -6.91 -10.12 6.14
CA ALA A 94 -7.21 -8.76 5.69
C ALA A 94 -5.93 -7.94 5.46
N GLY A 95 -4.93 -8.08 6.34
CA GLY A 95 -3.64 -7.41 6.17
C GLY A 95 -2.91 -7.87 4.89
N TRP A 96 -2.91 -9.18 4.62
CA TRP A 96 -2.31 -9.71 3.39
C TRP A 96 -3.07 -9.31 2.14
N ILE A 97 -4.40 -9.27 2.18
CA ILE A 97 -5.22 -8.80 1.05
C ILE A 97 -4.86 -7.35 0.71
N VAL A 98 -4.74 -6.47 1.70
CA VAL A 98 -4.33 -5.08 1.45
C VAL A 98 -2.91 -4.98 0.91
N ALA A 99 -1.95 -5.73 1.48
CA ALA A 99 -0.58 -5.74 0.97
C ALA A 99 -0.49 -6.22 -0.49
N LEU A 100 -1.28 -7.23 -0.85
CA LEU A 100 -1.37 -7.73 -2.22
C LEU A 100 -2.07 -6.75 -3.17
N LEU A 101 -3.10 -6.02 -2.71
CA LEU A 101 -3.72 -4.95 -3.48
C LEU A 101 -2.71 -3.83 -3.79
N VAL A 102 -1.88 -3.47 -2.81
CA VAL A 102 -0.80 -2.50 -3.02
C VAL A 102 0.25 -3.03 -4.00
N ALA A 103 0.67 -4.30 -3.87
CA ALA A 103 1.59 -4.91 -4.83
C ALA A 103 1.01 -4.93 -6.26
N ALA A 104 -0.27 -5.25 -6.42
CA ALA A 104 -0.95 -5.19 -7.70
C ALA A 104 -0.98 -3.77 -8.27
N GLY A 105 -1.22 -2.76 -7.43
CA GLY A 105 -1.12 -1.35 -7.80
C GLY A 105 0.30 -0.94 -8.23
N GLY A 106 1.33 -1.41 -7.52
CA GLY A 106 2.74 -1.19 -7.87
C GLY A 106 3.12 -1.83 -9.21
N ILE A 107 2.68 -3.08 -9.45
CA ILE A 107 2.85 -3.75 -10.75
C ILE A 107 2.15 -2.97 -11.85
N ALA A 108 0.91 -2.55 -11.65
CA ALA A 108 0.18 -1.73 -12.61
C ALA A 108 0.91 -0.41 -12.90
N ASN A 109 1.50 0.22 -11.88
CA ASN A 109 2.29 1.44 -12.04
C ASN A 109 3.54 1.21 -12.90
N ILE A 110 4.26 0.10 -12.72
CA ILE A 110 5.44 -0.25 -13.53
C ILE A 110 5.07 -0.60 -14.97
N LEU A 111 3.93 -1.23 -15.19
CA LEU A 111 3.44 -1.53 -16.54
C LEU A 111 3.03 -0.26 -17.28
N ALA A 112 2.54 0.76 -16.54
CA ALA A 112 2.19 2.06 -17.11
C ALA A 112 3.42 2.96 -17.33
N LEU A 113 4.37 2.95 -16.39
CA LEU A 113 5.58 3.76 -16.41
C LEU A 113 6.81 2.85 -16.26
N PRO A 114 7.63 2.68 -17.32
CA PRO A 114 8.80 1.82 -17.27
C PRO A 114 9.82 2.33 -16.24
N HIS A 115 9.90 1.63 -15.12
CA HIS A 115 10.81 1.93 -14.02
C HIS A 115 12.12 1.13 -14.09
N PRO A 116 13.20 1.60 -13.43
CA PRO A 116 14.43 0.82 -13.25
C PRO A 116 14.17 -0.55 -12.63
N VAL A 117 14.95 -1.57 -13.01
CA VAL A 117 14.77 -2.97 -12.59
C VAL A 117 14.63 -3.14 -11.07
N TRP A 118 15.42 -2.41 -10.28
CA TRP A 118 15.34 -2.49 -8.82
C TRP A 118 14.00 -1.98 -8.26
N MET A 119 13.36 -0.99 -8.90
CA MET A 119 12.02 -0.52 -8.52
C MET A 119 10.96 -1.55 -8.89
N GLN A 120 11.17 -2.29 -9.98
CA GLN A 120 10.28 -3.40 -10.35
C GLN A 120 10.24 -4.47 -9.26
N VAL A 121 11.43 -4.83 -8.77
CA VAL A 121 11.57 -5.73 -7.61
C VAL A 121 10.95 -5.10 -6.36
N ALA A 122 11.19 -3.81 -6.11
CA ALA A 122 10.65 -3.11 -4.95
C ALA A 122 9.12 -3.05 -4.94
N ALA A 123 8.44 -2.90 -6.07
CA ALA A 123 6.97 -2.86 -6.11
C ALA A 123 6.30 -4.15 -5.62
N ILE A 124 7.03 -5.26 -5.61
CA ILE A 124 6.56 -6.53 -5.05
C ILE A 124 7.06 -6.69 -3.61
N LEU A 125 8.35 -6.48 -3.38
CA LEU A 125 8.94 -6.74 -2.06
C LEU A 125 8.55 -5.71 -1.00
N ALA A 126 8.43 -4.43 -1.35
CA ALA A 126 8.08 -3.37 -0.41
C ALA A 126 6.66 -3.57 0.18
N PRO A 127 5.62 -3.86 -0.63
CA PRO A 127 4.31 -4.14 -0.06
C PRO A 127 4.25 -5.40 0.79
N LEU A 128 4.96 -6.46 0.40
CA LEU A 128 5.06 -7.69 1.19
C LEU A 128 5.76 -7.45 2.52
N LEU A 129 6.84 -6.66 2.53
CA LEU A 129 7.54 -6.25 3.74
C LEU A 129 6.61 -5.41 4.64
N GLY A 130 5.90 -4.43 4.08
CA GLY A 130 4.94 -3.61 4.82
C GLY A 130 3.81 -4.44 5.44
N GLY A 131 3.23 -5.35 4.67
CA GLY A 131 2.21 -6.28 5.16
C GLY A 131 2.72 -7.20 6.26
N TRP A 132 3.94 -7.73 6.11
CA TRP A 132 4.59 -8.56 7.12
C TRP A 132 4.88 -7.78 8.43
N LEU A 133 5.38 -6.55 8.32
CA LEU A 133 5.59 -5.66 9.47
C LEU A 133 4.27 -5.37 10.19
N ALA A 134 3.20 -5.11 9.45
CA ALA A 134 1.88 -4.87 10.02
C ALA A 134 1.38 -6.08 10.82
N GLN A 135 1.58 -7.30 10.30
CA GLN A 135 1.23 -8.54 11.01
C GLN A 135 2.03 -8.75 12.28
N ARG A 136 3.32 -8.37 12.28
CA ARG A 136 4.19 -8.50 13.46
C ARG A 136 3.86 -7.49 14.55
N ILE A 137 3.56 -6.24 14.17
CA ILE A 137 3.26 -5.17 15.12
C ILE A 137 1.83 -5.30 15.66
N HIS A 138 0.92 -5.89 14.88
CA HIS A 138 -0.46 -6.08 15.29
C HIS A 138 -0.58 -7.06 16.46
N HIS A 139 -0.63 -6.50 17.67
CA HIS A 139 -1.07 -7.17 18.90
C HIS A 139 -2.48 -6.70 19.22
N LYS A 140 -3.31 -7.62 19.73
CA LYS A 140 -4.66 -7.32 20.17
C LYS A 140 -4.63 -7.14 21.70
N PRO A 141 -4.98 -5.95 22.25
CA PRO A 141 -5.18 -5.80 23.69
C PRO A 141 -6.32 -6.70 24.16
N TYR A 142 -6.19 -7.36 25.30
CA TYR A 142 -7.30 -8.06 25.92
C TYR A 142 -8.44 -7.08 26.24
N ARG A 143 -9.67 -7.60 26.39
CA ARG A 143 -10.85 -6.80 26.72
C ARG A 143 -10.66 -6.20 28.14
N GLY A 144 -10.11 -4.99 28.22
CA GLY A 144 -9.76 -4.32 29.48
C GLY A 144 -8.36 -3.69 29.52
N GLU A 145 -7.50 -3.93 28.53
CA GLU A 145 -6.18 -3.29 28.45
C GLU A 145 -6.26 -1.94 27.72
N PRO A 146 -5.43 -0.94 28.13
CA PRO A 146 -5.37 0.34 27.45
C PRO A 146 -5.02 0.15 25.96
N LEU A 147 -5.71 0.91 25.11
CA LEU A 147 -5.59 0.86 23.64
C LEU A 147 -4.21 1.28 23.11
N LEU A 148 -3.37 1.81 23.99
CA LEU A 148 -2.00 2.22 23.76
C LEU A 148 -1.19 1.45 24.81
N GLY A 149 -0.53 0.38 24.38
CA GLY A 149 0.45 -0.32 25.23
C GLY A 149 1.61 0.59 25.60
#